data_AF-A0A7U9WQY8-F1
#
_entry.id   AF-A0A7U9WQY8-F1
#
_cell.length_a   1.000
_cell.length_b   1.000
_cell.length_c   1.000
_cell.angle_alpha   90.00
_cell.angle_beta   90.00
_cell.angle_gamma   90.00
#
_symmetry.space_group_name_H-M   'P 1'
#
loop_
_entity.id
_entity.type
_entity.pdbx_description
1 polymer ?
#
loop_
_entity_poly.entity_id
_entity_poly.type
_entity_poly.pdbx_seq_one_letter_code
_entity_poly.pdbx_strand_id
1 'polypeptide(L)'
;MDVINGVPQNYTTKSRNLPCYQSILLFDYIINDFLHRTDVKERARYYPVLVWWKLSSIIPLRPGEVYQLPKDCIYEKNGKFYIHIERIKNKSVRKKYSSLIIKDFEIREDVYSIIRNYIDYISEFDDTKYLFSIGSLRRTAGLRAKDEDVERLTHITMQTIYKHFKKEIIEQEYGYHMVPLGQKENENDIEEVKMGDVRHLAIINLMMMGYNPLYIMELAGHHKLNTQIGYYNHVDTFATAKSHVLKDMMKKTENNLDFKDYGSGDYVLQKKLLGASYYDLPLVFDGKGRCRSKNFPYECVYTECIFCPHFIPDRNLSREYYDALKEENGKNLETLQMELKLLMQDYTDNKRFEKVGKEIGVTLNKKILINAYQHIREEKE
;
A
#
# COMPACT_ATOMS: atom_id res chain seq x y z
N MET A 1 -22.94 -48.99 8.84
CA MET A 1 -22.72 -47.64 9.37
C MET A 1 -21.25 -47.36 9.18
N ASP A 2 -20.93 -46.38 8.33
CA ASP A 2 -19.72 -45.56 8.35
C ASP A 2 -19.68 -44.77 7.03
N VAL A 3 -20.34 -43.61 7.06
CA VAL A 3 -20.30 -42.61 6.00
C VAL A 3 -19.92 -41.29 6.66
N ILE A 4 -18.61 -41.04 6.82
CA ILE A 4 -18.08 -39.70 7.00
C ILE A 4 -16.77 -39.63 6.22
N ASN A 5 -16.87 -39.26 4.93
CA ASN A 5 -15.75 -38.75 4.16
C ASN A 5 -16.31 -37.71 3.19
N GLY A 6 -16.19 -36.44 3.58
CA GLY A 6 -16.76 -35.35 2.80
C GLY A 6 -16.50 -33.96 3.37
N VAL A 7 -15.34 -33.73 4.00
CA VAL A 7 -14.85 -32.35 4.18
C VAL A 7 -13.92 -32.07 2.99
N PRO A 8 -14.24 -31.12 2.09
CA PRO A 8 -13.35 -30.78 1.01
C PRO A 8 -12.05 -30.22 1.60
N GLN A 9 -10.93 -30.89 1.33
CA GLN A 9 -9.61 -30.34 1.60
C GLN A 9 -9.47 -29.03 0.80
N ASN A 10 -9.53 -27.91 1.50
CA ASN A 10 -9.15 -26.62 0.96
C ASN A 10 -7.65 -26.70 0.61
N TYR A 11 -7.33 -26.84 -0.68
CA TYR A 11 -5.98 -26.63 -1.17
C TYR A 11 -5.55 -25.21 -0.80
N THR A 12 -4.76 -25.07 0.27
CA THR A 12 -4.10 -23.83 0.63
C THR A 12 -3.06 -23.54 -0.45
N THR A 13 -3.45 -22.81 -1.48
CA THR A 13 -2.50 -22.27 -2.45
C THR A 13 -1.48 -21.44 -1.68
N LYS A 14 -0.21 -21.88 -1.66
CA LYS A 14 0.89 -21.19 -1.00
C LYS A 14 0.87 -19.72 -1.42
N SER A 15 0.58 -18.84 -0.48
CA SER A 15 0.38 -17.43 -0.78
C SER A 15 1.74 -16.80 -1.15
N ARG A 16 1.74 -15.87 -2.10
CA ARG A 16 2.98 -15.34 -2.68
C ARG A 16 3.69 -14.48 -1.65
N ASN A 17 4.92 -14.82 -1.30
CA ASN A 17 5.76 -13.98 -0.44
C ASN A 17 5.98 -12.60 -1.12
N LEU A 18 5.93 -11.53 -0.33
CA LEU A 18 6.13 -10.15 -0.78
C LEU A 18 7.44 -9.60 -0.21
N PRO A 19 8.07 -8.62 -0.91
CA PRO A 19 9.24 -7.93 -0.39
C PRO A 19 9.00 -7.37 1.01
N CYS A 20 10.05 -7.34 1.82
CA CYS A 20 10.01 -6.72 3.13
C CYS A 20 9.61 -5.24 3.00
N TYR A 21 8.91 -4.74 4.02
CA TYR A 21 8.28 -3.41 3.93
C TYR A 21 9.31 -2.29 3.77
N GLN A 22 10.50 -2.43 4.37
CA GLN A 22 11.63 -1.52 4.15
C GLN A 22 11.98 -1.41 2.66
N SER A 23 12.09 -2.53 1.95
CA SER A 23 12.42 -2.55 0.51
C SER A 23 11.32 -1.89 -0.33
N ILE A 24 10.05 -2.08 0.04
CA ILE A 24 8.90 -1.44 -0.61
C ILE A 24 8.97 0.09 -0.46
N LEU A 25 9.30 0.58 0.73
CA LEU A 25 9.41 2.02 0.99
C LEU A 25 10.62 2.65 0.32
N LEU A 26 11.78 1.97 0.33
CA LEU A 26 12.96 2.43 -0.39
C LEU A 26 12.69 2.50 -1.90
N PHE A 27 12.00 1.49 -2.44
CA PHE A 27 11.58 1.51 -3.84
C PHE A 27 10.64 2.68 -4.15
N ASP A 28 9.64 2.95 -3.29
CA ASP A 28 8.77 4.13 -3.46
C ASP A 28 9.55 5.44 -3.39
N TYR A 29 10.45 5.56 -2.41
CA TYR A 29 11.30 6.74 -2.23
C TYR A 29 12.12 7.02 -3.49
N ILE A 30 12.84 6.01 -4.02
CA ILE A 30 13.64 6.13 -5.23
C ILE A 30 12.80 6.58 -6.43
N ILE A 31 11.60 6.00 -6.60
CA ILE A 31 10.69 6.38 -7.68
C ILE A 31 10.24 7.84 -7.54
N ASN A 32 9.87 8.28 -6.32
CA ASN A 32 9.44 9.65 -6.06
C ASN A 32 10.56 10.66 -6.25
N ASP A 33 11.74 10.39 -5.69
CA ASP A 33 12.90 11.27 -5.81
C ASP A 33 13.34 11.40 -7.28
N PHE A 34 13.40 10.27 -8.01
CA PHE A 34 13.70 10.28 -9.44
C PHE A 34 12.69 11.13 -10.22
N LEU A 35 11.38 10.99 -9.96
CA LEU A 35 10.35 11.83 -10.57
C LEU A 35 10.45 13.31 -10.19
N HIS A 36 10.95 13.63 -9.00
CA HIS A 36 11.06 15.02 -8.54
C HIS A 36 12.24 15.74 -9.20
N ARG A 37 13.38 15.05 -9.34
CA ARG A 37 14.63 15.67 -9.80
C ARG A 37 14.91 15.58 -11.29
N THR A 38 14.19 14.73 -12.03
CA THR A 38 14.41 14.54 -13.47
C THR A 38 13.30 15.14 -14.32
N ASP A 39 13.71 15.65 -15.49
CA ASP A 39 12.76 16.11 -16.49
C ASP A 39 12.12 14.95 -17.28
N VAL A 40 11.14 15.28 -18.12
CA VAL A 40 10.39 14.28 -18.90
C VAL A 40 11.28 13.53 -19.89
N LYS A 41 12.29 14.18 -20.49
CA LYS A 41 13.18 13.59 -21.49
C LYS A 41 14.14 12.61 -20.84
N GLU A 42 14.72 12.98 -19.71
CA GLU A 42 15.65 12.16 -18.93
C GLU A 42 14.99 10.86 -18.45
N ARG A 43 13.74 10.95 -17.97
CA ARG A 43 13.02 9.79 -17.44
C ARG A 43 12.14 9.06 -18.48
N ALA A 44 12.11 9.55 -19.72
CA ALA A 44 11.28 9.05 -20.82
C ALA A 44 11.34 7.51 -20.95
N ARG A 45 12.55 6.97 -20.84
CA ARG A 45 12.86 5.54 -20.90
C ARG A 45 12.13 4.69 -19.86
N TYR A 46 11.94 5.23 -18.66
CA TYR A 46 11.46 4.47 -17.50
C TYR A 46 10.00 4.73 -17.16
N TYR A 47 9.28 5.57 -17.92
CA TYR A 47 7.85 5.80 -17.70
C TYR A 47 7.01 4.53 -17.55
N PRO A 48 7.25 3.41 -18.29
CA PRO A 48 6.56 2.17 -18.02
C PRO A 48 6.67 1.71 -16.56
N VAL A 49 7.87 1.80 -15.95
CA VAL A 49 8.13 1.44 -14.55
C VAL A 49 7.49 2.46 -13.60
N LEU A 50 7.66 3.75 -13.88
CA LEU A 50 7.14 4.84 -13.04
C LEU A 50 5.61 4.80 -12.96
N VAL A 51 4.93 4.70 -14.10
CA VAL A 51 3.46 4.63 -14.20
C VAL A 51 2.95 3.31 -13.65
N TRP A 52 3.62 2.18 -13.92
CA TRP A 52 3.27 0.89 -13.32
C TRP A 52 3.26 0.99 -11.78
N TRP A 53 4.31 1.56 -11.19
CA TRP A 53 4.41 1.70 -9.74
C TRP A 53 3.34 2.65 -9.19
N LYS A 54 3.22 3.86 -9.75
CA LYS A 54 2.28 4.88 -9.28
C LYS A 54 0.82 4.47 -9.39
N LEU A 55 0.46 3.72 -10.42
CA LEU A 55 -0.91 3.20 -10.56
C LEU A 55 -1.13 1.92 -9.77
N SER A 56 -0.26 0.93 -9.94
CA SER A 56 -0.55 -0.43 -9.46
C SER A 56 -0.41 -0.57 -7.95
N SER A 57 0.31 0.34 -7.27
CA SER A 57 0.46 0.35 -5.80
C SER A 57 -0.81 0.83 -5.08
N ILE A 58 -1.70 1.52 -5.81
CA ILE A 58 -2.96 2.07 -5.31
C ILE A 58 -4.14 1.32 -5.91
N ILE A 59 -4.10 1.05 -7.22
CA ILE A 59 -5.15 0.34 -7.95
C ILE A 59 -4.68 -1.12 -8.17
N PRO A 60 -5.46 -2.15 -7.80
CA PRO A 60 -5.05 -3.55 -7.93
C PRO A 60 -5.09 -4.04 -9.38
N LEU A 61 -4.11 -3.59 -10.17
CA LEU A 61 -3.96 -3.86 -11.59
C LEU A 61 -3.14 -5.12 -11.87
N ARG A 62 -3.46 -5.82 -12.96
CA ARG A 62 -2.53 -6.82 -13.53
C ARG A 62 -1.47 -6.08 -14.33
N PRO A 63 -0.22 -6.59 -14.40
CA PRO A 63 0.83 -5.96 -15.22
C PRO A 63 0.38 -5.74 -16.67
N GLY A 64 -0.30 -6.72 -17.27
CA GLY A 64 -0.83 -6.59 -18.63
C GLY A 64 -1.83 -5.45 -18.81
N GLU A 65 -2.60 -5.08 -17.77
CA GLU A 65 -3.59 -3.98 -17.84
C GLU A 65 -2.85 -2.63 -17.99
N VAL A 66 -1.68 -2.48 -17.35
CA VAL A 66 -0.79 -1.32 -17.55
C VAL A 66 -0.19 -1.30 -18.96
N TYR A 67 0.22 -2.47 -19.48
CA TYR A 67 0.86 -2.57 -20.80
C TYR A 67 -0.08 -2.22 -21.96
N GLN A 68 -1.40 -2.23 -21.72
CA GLN A 68 -2.44 -1.97 -22.70
C GLN A 68 -3.14 -0.62 -22.49
N LEU A 69 -2.63 0.23 -21.59
CA LEU A 69 -3.20 1.56 -21.38
C LEU A 69 -3.25 2.30 -22.72
N PRO A 70 -4.43 2.81 -23.11
CA PRO A 70 -4.55 3.65 -24.29
C PRO A 70 -3.91 5.02 -24.01
N LYS A 71 -3.50 5.74 -25.06
CA LYS A 71 -2.84 7.04 -24.91
C LYS A 71 -3.79 8.08 -24.29
N ASP A 72 -5.07 8.03 -24.63
CA ASP A 72 -6.16 8.84 -24.06
C ASP A 72 -6.72 8.26 -22.74
N CYS A 73 -5.93 7.51 -21.99
CA CYS A 73 -6.39 6.85 -20.76
C CYS A 73 -6.73 7.80 -19.62
N ILE A 74 -6.38 9.09 -19.66
CA ILE A 74 -6.65 10.04 -18.57
C ILE A 74 -7.62 11.13 -19.01
N TYR A 75 -8.48 11.56 -18.08
CA TYR A 75 -9.43 12.64 -18.33
C TYR A 75 -9.75 13.41 -17.04
N GLU A 76 -10.23 14.63 -17.21
CA GLU A 76 -10.73 15.46 -16.11
C GLU A 76 -12.26 15.51 -16.16
N LYS A 77 -12.90 15.44 -15.00
CA LYS A 77 -14.35 15.58 -14.88
C LYS A 77 -14.68 16.26 -13.56
N ASN A 78 -15.38 17.39 -13.62
CA ASN A 78 -15.82 18.16 -12.44
C ASN A 78 -14.66 18.54 -11.49
N GLY A 79 -13.51 18.97 -12.04
CA GLY A 79 -12.32 19.34 -11.24
C GLY A 79 -11.62 18.16 -10.56
N LYS A 80 -11.96 16.93 -10.94
CA LYS A 80 -11.31 15.70 -10.49
C LYS A 80 -10.64 14.98 -11.65
N PHE A 81 -9.57 14.27 -11.34
CA PHE A 81 -8.73 13.58 -12.32
C PHE A 81 -9.01 12.08 -12.31
N TYR A 82 -9.12 11.49 -13.49
CA TYR A 82 -9.47 10.09 -13.67
C TYR A 82 -8.54 9.39 -14.65
N ILE A 83 -8.45 8.07 -14.48
CA ILE A 83 -7.84 7.15 -15.44
C ILE A 83 -8.83 6.03 -15.82
N HIS A 84 -8.92 5.75 -17.12
CA HIS A 84 -9.67 4.67 -17.72
C HIS A 84 -8.77 3.45 -17.98
N ILE A 85 -9.16 2.28 -17.49
CA ILE A 85 -8.38 1.05 -17.57
C ILE A 85 -9.25 -0.10 -18.08
N GLU A 86 -8.84 -0.66 -19.21
CA GLU A 86 -9.46 -1.85 -19.78
C GLU A 86 -9.01 -3.13 -19.07
N ARG A 87 -9.97 -3.89 -18.52
CA ARG A 87 -9.69 -5.11 -17.75
C ARG A 87 -9.53 -6.33 -18.65
N ILE A 88 -8.41 -7.06 -18.48
CA ILE A 88 -8.00 -8.13 -19.42
C ILE A 88 -8.84 -9.42 -19.32
N LYS A 89 -9.40 -9.76 -18.16
CA LYS A 89 -10.03 -11.09 -17.94
C LYS A 89 -11.05 -11.45 -19.02
N ASN A 90 -10.97 -12.67 -19.56
CA ASN A 90 -11.66 -13.18 -20.76
C ASN A 90 -13.18 -12.89 -20.86
N LYS A 91 -13.63 -12.49 -22.05
CA LYS A 91 -15.06 -12.34 -22.44
C LYS A 91 -15.90 -13.60 -22.17
N SER A 92 -15.31 -14.79 -22.22
CA SER A 92 -16.00 -16.08 -21.98
C SER A 92 -16.34 -16.32 -20.50
N VAL A 93 -15.52 -15.84 -19.56
CA VAL A 93 -15.83 -15.88 -18.12
C VAL A 93 -16.82 -14.76 -17.75
N ARG A 94 -16.77 -13.62 -18.47
CA ARG A 94 -17.68 -12.47 -18.28
C ARG A 94 -19.14 -12.80 -18.53
N LYS A 95 -19.47 -13.67 -19.50
CA LYS A 95 -20.87 -14.10 -19.74
C LYS A 95 -21.51 -14.80 -18.54
N LYS A 96 -20.72 -15.27 -17.57
CA LYS A 96 -21.18 -16.07 -16.42
C LYS A 96 -21.40 -15.26 -15.14
N TYR A 97 -20.93 -14.01 -15.07
CA TYR A 97 -21.00 -13.17 -13.87
C TYR A 97 -21.42 -11.75 -14.28
N SER A 98 -22.56 -11.25 -13.78
CA SER A 98 -23.14 -9.94 -14.16
C SER A 98 -22.53 -8.74 -13.42
N SER A 99 -21.39 -8.90 -12.73
CA SER A 99 -20.85 -7.83 -11.89
C SER A 99 -20.29 -6.67 -12.73
N LEU A 100 -20.62 -5.45 -12.32
CA LEU A 100 -20.07 -4.22 -12.88
C LEU A 100 -18.55 -4.23 -12.71
N ILE A 101 -17.84 -4.10 -13.83
CA ILE A 101 -16.38 -4.02 -13.81
C ILE A 101 -16.01 -2.54 -13.74
N ILE A 102 -15.40 -2.13 -12.63
CA ILE A 102 -14.86 -0.78 -12.49
C ILE A 102 -13.69 -0.63 -13.47
N LYS A 103 -13.81 0.37 -14.34
CA LYS A 103 -12.82 0.76 -15.34
C LYS A 103 -12.25 2.15 -15.11
N ASP A 104 -13.03 3.02 -14.49
CA ASP A 104 -12.66 4.41 -14.23
C ASP A 104 -12.27 4.57 -12.77
N PHE A 105 -11.10 5.13 -12.53
CA PHE A 105 -10.53 5.32 -11.20
C PHE A 105 -10.16 6.79 -11.01
N GLU A 106 -10.61 7.40 -9.91
CA GLU A 106 -10.12 8.71 -9.49
C GLU A 106 -8.64 8.58 -9.11
N ILE A 107 -7.81 9.47 -9.64
CA ILE A 107 -6.38 9.54 -9.34
C ILE A 107 -6.03 10.93 -8.84
N ARG A 108 -4.94 11.00 -8.09
CA ARG A 108 -4.42 12.29 -7.64
C ARG A 108 -3.84 13.08 -8.80
N GLU A 109 -3.82 14.39 -8.65
CA GLU A 109 -3.30 15.34 -9.63
C GLU A 109 -1.82 15.10 -9.97
N ASP A 110 -1.00 14.69 -9.00
CA ASP A 110 0.42 14.36 -9.21
C ASP A 110 0.57 13.19 -10.19
N VAL A 111 -0.21 12.12 -9.99
CA VAL A 111 -0.22 10.95 -10.88
C VAL A 111 -0.76 11.31 -12.26
N TYR A 112 -1.82 12.11 -12.32
CA TYR A 112 -2.39 12.61 -13.57
C TYR A 112 -1.35 13.40 -14.38
N SER A 113 -0.66 14.33 -13.72
CA SER A 113 0.35 15.19 -14.33
C SER A 113 1.55 14.39 -14.84
N ILE A 114 2.00 13.37 -14.10
CA ILE A 114 3.05 12.45 -14.56
C ILE A 114 2.65 11.79 -15.88
N ILE A 115 1.43 11.26 -15.98
CA ILE A 115 0.96 10.58 -17.19
C ILE A 115 0.75 11.58 -18.34
N ARG A 116 0.16 12.74 -18.07
CA ARG A 116 -0.04 13.81 -19.06
C ARG A 116 1.28 14.29 -19.65
N ASN A 117 2.27 14.59 -18.82
CA ASN A 117 3.59 15.03 -19.28
C ASN A 117 4.25 14.02 -20.22
N TYR A 118 4.04 12.72 -19.98
CA TYR A 118 4.53 11.68 -20.90
C TYR A 118 3.76 11.64 -22.21
N ILE A 119 2.42 11.72 -22.14
CA ILE A 119 1.55 11.78 -23.34
C ILE A 119 1.98 12.96 -24.22
N ASP A 120 2.15 14.15 -23.65
CA ASP A 120 2.53 15.35 -24.39
C ASP A 120 3.88 15.15 -25.07
N TYR A 121 4.88 14.62 -24.35
CA TYR A 121 6.21 14.36 -24.89
C TYR A 121 6.23 13.33 -26.02
N ILE A 122 5.54 12.19 -25.88
CA ILE A 122 5.53 11.17 -26.94
C ILE A 122 4.68 11.59 -28.15
N SER A 123 3.70 12.48 -27.96
CA SER A 123 2.87 12.99 -29.05
C SER A 123 3.66 13.85 -30.04
N GLU A 124 4.87 14.30 -29.69
CA GLU A 124 5.78 14.97 -30.63
C GLU A 124 6.31 14.03 -31.73
N PHE A 125 6.27 12.69 -31.54
CA PHE A 125 6.97 11.76 -32.44
C PHE A 125 6.35 10.36 -32.59
N ASP A 126 5.22 10.09 -31.94
CA ASP A 126 4.54 8.80 -31.98
C ASP A 126 3.02 9.00 -31.94
N ASP A 127 2.32 8.65 -33.03
CA ASP A 127 0.87 8.78 -33.18
C ASP A 127 0.09 7.49 -32.80
N THR A 128 0.76 6.48 -32.25
CA THR A 128 0.10 5.22 -31.88
C THR A 128 -0.94 5.40 -30.77
N LYS A 129 -1.89 4.45 -30.69
CA LYS A 129 -3.02 4.47 -29.74
C LYS A 129 -2.66 4.07 -28.31
N TYR A 130 -1.47 3.50 -28.07
CA TYR A 130 -1.07 3.01 -26.75
C TYR A 130 -0.19 4.03 -26.04
N LEU A 131 -0.37 4.16 -24.72
CA LEU A 131 0.50 5.00 -23.89
C LEU A 131 1.95 4.52 -23.98
N PHE A 132 2.17 3.20 -23.93
CA PHE A 132 3.49 2.58 -24.09
C PHE A 132 3.53 1.81 -25.40
N SER A 133 3.90 2.49 -26.48
CA SER A 133 4.10 1.86 -27.77
C SER A 133 5.54 1.39 -27.93
N ILE A 134 5.78 0.38 -28.77
CA ILE A 134 7.15 0.00 -29.13
C ILE A 134 7.84 1.13 -29.92
N GLY A 135 7.09 1.92 -30.68
CA GLY A 135 7.61 3.06 -31.44
C GLY A 135 8.23 4.13 -30.53
N SER A 136 7.49 4.59 -29.51
CA SER A 136 8.00 5.55 -28.53
C SER A 136 9.15 4.97 -27.72
N LEU A 137 9.03 3.73 -27.27
CA LEU A 137 10.10 3.07 -26.49
C LEU A 137 11.38 2.80 -27.30
N ARG A 138 11.30 2.64 -28.63
CA ARG A 138 12.52 2.61 -29.48
C ARG A 138 13.28 3.92 -29.41
N ARG A 139 12.57 5.06 -29.45
CA ARG A 139 13.19 6.39 -29.37
C ARG A 139 13.68 6.73 -27.97
N THR A 140 12.89 6.41 -26.94
CA THR A 140 13.19 6.80 -25.56
C THR A 140 14.08 5.81 -24.83
N ALA A 141 13.97 4.51 -25.11
CA ALA A 141 14.67 3.45 -24.39
C ALA A 141 15.76 2.74 -25.22
N GLY A 142 15.96 3.12 -26.49
CA GLY A 142 16.97 2.54 -27.38
C GLY A 142 16.72 1.06 -27.70
N LEU A 143 15.46 0.61 -27.65
CA LEU A 143 15.11 -0.78 -27.93
C LEU A 143 15.46 -1.15 -29.37
N ARG A 144 16.12 -2.30 -29.56
CA ARG A 144 16.41 -2.84 -30.89
C ARG A 144 15.15 -3.46 -31.48
N ALA A 145 14.96 -3.33 -32.79
CA ALA A 145 13.87 -3.98 -33.50
C ALA A 145 14.04 -5.51 -33.42
N LYS A 146 13.20 -6.15 -32.61
CA LYS A 146 12.86 -7.56 -32.78
C LYS A 146 11.34 -7.61 -32.79
N ASP A 147 10.82 -8.00 -33.94
CA ASP A 147 9.40 -8.13 -34.29
C ASP A 147 8.70 -6.80 -34.62
N GLU A 148 8.33 -6.63 -35.89
CA GLU A 148 7.53 -5.51 -36.41
C GLU A 148 6.05 -5.60 -36.00
N ASP A 149 5.62 -6.76 -35.50
CA ASP A 149 4.20 -7.11 -35.32
C ASP A 149 3.56 -6.59 -34.02
N VAL A 150 4.33 -5.95 -33.13
CA VAL A 150 3.82 -5.54 -31.80
C VAL A 150 3.85 -4.03 -31.63
N GLU A 151 2.67 -3.40 -31.68
CA GLU A 151 2.49 -1.96 -31.49
C GLU A 151 2.72 -1.50 -30.04
N ARG A 152 2.51 -2.37 -29.05
CA ARG A 152 2.45 -2.02 -27.62
C ARG A 152 3.53 -2.67 -26.76
N LEU A 153 3.74 -2.13 -25.57
CA LEU A 153 4.61 -2.70 -24.53
C LEU A 153 4.28 -4.18 -24.29
N THR A 154 5.32 -5.01 -24.34
CA THR A 154 5.23 -6.43 -23.97
C THR A 154 5.77 -6.66 -22.57
N HIS A 155 5.45 -7.82 -22.00
CA HIS A 155 6.06 -8.24 -20.73
C HIS A 155 7.59 -8.34 -20.83
N ILE A 156 8.12 -8.82 -21.96
CA ILE A 156 9.57 -8.93 -22.18
C ILE A 156 10.20 -7.55 -22.19
N THR A 157 9.64 -6.62 -22.96
CA THR A 157 10.09 -5.24 -23.03
C THR A 157 10.04 -4.55 -21.66
N MET A 158 8.95 -4.73 -20.92
CA MET A 158 8.82 -4.20 -19.56
C MET A 158 9.92 -4.74 -18.63
N GLN A 159 10.20 -6.06 -18.69
CA GLN A 159 11.28 -6.66 -17.90
C GLN A 159 12.65 -6.10 -18.29
N THR A 160 12.90 -5.84 -19.58
CA THR A 160 14.12 -5.19 -20.04
C THR A 160 14.25 -3.79 -19.44
N ILE A 161 13.21 -2.95 -19.57
CA ILE A 161 13.21 -1.59 -19.02
C ILE A 161 13.39 -1.62 -17.50
N TYR A 162 12.72 -2.54 -16.81
CA TYR A 162 12.85 -2.69 -15.37
C TYR A 162 14.26 -3.14 -14.96
N LYS A 163 14.89 -4.04 -15.71
CA LYS A 163 16.29 -4.43 -15.49
C LYS A 163 17.24 -3.24 -15.66
N HIS A 164 17.01 -2.39 -16.66
CA HIS A 164 17.77 -1.15 -16.82
C HIS A 164 17.55 -0.19 -15.65
N PHE A 165 16.30 0.01 -15.21
CA PHE A 165 16.00 0.84 -14.04
C PHE A 165 16.71 0.36 -12.78
N LYS A 166 16.68 -0.97 -12.51
CA LYS A 166 17.39 -1.56 -11.37
C LYS A 166 18.89 -1.28 -11.42
N LYS A 167 19.53 -1.50 -12.58
CA LYS A 167 20.98 -1.34 -12.70
C LYS A 167 21.41 0.13 -12.72
N GLU A 168 20.77 0.94 -13.57
CA GLU A 168 21.23 2.29 -13.89
C GLU A 168 20.76 3.30 -12.84
N ILE A 169 19.56 3.13 -12.29
CA ILE A 169 19.01 4.04 -11.29
C ILE A 169 19.29 3.49 -9.90
N ILE A 170 18.71 2.34 -9.54
CA ILE A 170 18.79 1.84 -8.15
C ILE A 170 20.23 1.53 -7.73
N GLU A 171 20.99 0.80 -8.56
CA GLU A 171 22.35 0.39 -8.21
C GLU A 171 23.38 1.49 -8.46
N GLN A 172 23.45 2.05 -9.66
CA GLN A 172 24.52 2.98 -10.02
C GLN A 172 24.32 4.38 -9.44
N GLU A 173 23.08 4.88 -9.39
CA GLU A 173 22.82 6.26 -8.98
C GLU A 173 22.52 6.38 -7.49
N TYR A 174 21.72 5.47 -6.93
CA TYR A 174 21.37 5.49 -5.51
C TYR A 174 22.26 4.60 -4.63
N GLY A 175 23.11 3.75 -5.21
CA GLY A 175 24.05 2.91 -4.46
C GLY A 175 23.42 1.75 -3.69
N TYR A 176 22.19 1.35 -4.04
CA TYR A 176 21.51 0.20 -3.44
C TYR A 176 21.80 -1.10 -4.22
N HIS A 177 21.52 -2.26 -3.63
CA HIS A 177 21.72 -3.57 -4.29
C HIS A 177 20.41 -4.33 -4.39
N MET A 178 19.97 -4.66 -5.61
CA MET A 178 18.73 -5.41 -5.80
C MET A 178 18.97 -6.90 -5.52
N VAL A 179 18.31 -7.43 -4.50
CA VAL A 179 18.44 -8.83 -4.07
C VAL A 179 17.14 -9.61 -4.26
N PRO A 180 17.21 -10.95 -4.42
CA PRO A 180 16.01 -11.78 -4.41
C PRO A 180 15.25 -11.70 -3.09
N LEU A 181 13.99 -12.11 -3.14
CA LEU A 181 13.10 -12.10 -1.99
C LEU A 181 13.63 -12.96 -0.84
N GLY A 182 13.67 -12.41 0.38
CA GLY A 182 14.17 -13.08 1.58
C GLY A 182 15.70 -13.15 1.66
N GLN A 183 16.42 -12.41 0.82
CA GLN A 183 17.89 -12.38 0.76
C GLN A 183 18.47 -10.99 1.08
N LYS A 184 17.72 -10.14 1.78
CA LYS A 184 18.25 -8.89 2.33
C LYS A 184 19.19 -9.21 3.49
N GLU A 185 20.48 -8.94 3.32
CA GLU A 185 21.50 -9.16 4.36
C GLU A 185 22.03 -7.82 4.89
N ASN A 186 22.10 -6.80 4.04
CA ASN A 186 22.66 -5.49 4.36
C ASN A 186 21.61 -4.37 4.32
N GLU A 187 21.92 -3.23 4.93
CA GLU A 187 21.03 -2.06 4.92
C GLU A 187 20.76 -1.55 3.49
N ASN A 188 21.77 -1.60 2.63
CA ASN A 188 21.69 -1.16 1.23
C ASN A 188 21.03 -2.17 0.28
N ASP A 189 20.66 -3.36 0.76
CA ASP A 189 19.97 -4.34 -0.08
C ASP A 189 18.48 -3.99 -0.20
N ILE A 190 17.93 -4.06 -1.41
CA ILE A 190 16.50 -3.88 -1.67
C ILE A 190 15.97 -5.18 -2.27
N GLU A 191 15.03 -5.82 -1.58
CA GLU A 191 14.34 -7.00 -2.10
C GLU A 191 13.53 -6.64 -3.35
N GLU A 192 13.69 -7.44 -4.40
CA GLU A 192 13.07 -7.17 -5.69
C GLU A 192 11.55 -7.19 -5.63
N VAL A 193 10.95 -6.02 -5.90
CA VAL A 193 9.53 -5.89 -6.19
C VAL A 193 9.23 -6.41 -7.59
N LYS A 194 8.46 -7.48 -7.73
CA LYS A 194 8.04 -7.97 -9.04
C LYS A 194 6.74 -7.30 -9.50
N MET A 195 6.56 -7.23 -10.82
CA MET A 195 5.36 -6.67 -11.47
C MET A 195 4.05 -7.19 -10.88
N GLY A 196 3.98 -8.49 -10.61
CA GLY A 196 2.78 -9.13 -10.05
C GLY A 196 2.58 -8.93 -8.54
N ASP A 197 3.60 -8.47 -7.81
CA ASP A 197 3.57 -8.30 -6.35
C ASP A 197 2.82 -7.01 -5.98
N VAL A 198 2.95 -5.98 -6.81
CA VAL A 198 2.36 -4.66 -6.54
C VAL A 198 0.82 -4.71 -6.54
N ARG A 199 0.23 -5.60 -7.33
CA ARG A 199 -1.21 -5.91 -7.24
C ARG A 199 -1.60 -6.43 -5.85
N HIS A 200 -0.78 -7.29 -5.27
CA HIS A 200 -1.03 -7.86 -3.93
C HIS A 200 -0.87 -6.76 -2.89
N LEU A 201 0.15 -5.91 -3.03
CA LEU A 201 0.39 -4.75 -2.18
C LEU A 201 -0.81 -3.80 -2.16
N ALA A 202 -1.38 -3.43 -3.32
CA ALA A 202 -2.56 -2.58 -3.38
C ALA A 202 -3.77 -3.20 -2.64
N ILE A 203 -3.98 -4.51 -2.78
CA ILE A 203 -5.06 -5.21 -2.07
C ILE A 203 -4.84 -5.16 -0.56
N ILE A 204 -3.62 -5.42 -0.09
CA ILE A 204 -3.27 -5.33 1.34
C ILE A 204 -3.48 -3.91 1.85
N ASN A 205 -3.04 -2.89 1.12
CA ASN A 205 -3.23 -1.49 1.49
C ASN A 205 -4.73 -1.14 1.63
N LEU A 206 -5.57 -1.58 0.70
CA LEU A 206 -7.03 -1.38 0.78
C LEU A 206 -7.63 -2.08 2.01
N MET A 207 -7.18 -3.30 2.34
CA MET A 207 -7.63 -4.00 3.54
C MET A 207 -7.21 -3.25 4.81
N MET A 208 -5.98 -2.74 4.86
CA MET A 208 -5.48 -1.97 6.01
C MET A 208 -6.18 -0.62 6.20
N MET A 209 -6.62 -0.01 5.11
CA MET A 209 -7.46 1.19 5.14
C MET A 209 -8.92 0.87 5.51
N GLY A 210 -9.28 -0.40 5.68
CA GLY A 210 -10.61 -0.84 6.09
C GLY A 210 -11.66 -0.78 4.99
N TYR A 211 -11.25 -0.82 3.71
CA TYR A 211 -12.20 -0.87 2.60
C TYR A 211 -13.02 -2.16 2.65
N ASN A 212 -14.28 -2.06 2.20
CA ASN A 212 -15.18 -3.21 2.12
C ASN A 212 -14.56 -4.31 1.23
N PRO A 213 -14.43 -5.56 1.71
CA PRO A 213 -13.86 -6.67 0.92
C PRO A 213 -14.56 -6.91 -0.43
N LEU A 214 -15.87 -6.69 -0.52
CA LEU A 214 -16.64 -6.75 -1.77
C LEU A 214 -16.18 -5.68 -2.75
N TYR A 215 -15.98 -4.46 -2.25
CA TYR A 215 -15.45 -3.36 -3.07
C TYR A 215 -14.01 -3.64 -3.52
N ILE A 216 -13.16 -4.16 -2.63
CA ILE A 216 -11.80 -4.61 -3.00
C ILE A 216 -11.87 -5.71 -4.08
N MET A 217 -12.88 -6.59 -4.02
CA MET A 217 -13.07 -7.69 -4.97
C MET A 217 -13.40 -7.14 -6.35
N GLU A 218 -14.29 -6.16 -6.40
CA GLU A 218 -14.66 -5.43 -7.63
C GLU A 218 -13.46 -4.67 -8.20
N LEU A 219 -12.75 -3.89 -7.39
CA LEU A 219 -11.54 -3.16 -7.80
C LEU A 219 -10.48 -4.12 -8.36
N ALA A 220 -10.24 -5.25 -7.69
CA ALA A 220 -9.30 -6.27 -8.15
C ALA A 220 -9.81 -7.06 -9.37
N GLY A 221 -11.09 -6.98 -9.73
CA GLY A 221 -11.67 -7.83 -10.79
C GLY A 221 -11.61 -9.32 -10.41
N HIS A 222 -11.88 -9.62 -9.14
CA HIS A 222 -12.10 -10.95 -8.61
C HIS A 222 -13.59 -11.31 -8.71
N HIS A 223 -13.92 -12.61 -8.83
CA HIS A 223 -15.31 -13.09 -8.93
C HIS A 223 -15.75 -13.93 -7.73
N LYS A 224 -14.83 -14.23 -6.83
CA LYS A 224 -15.06 -15.03 -5.63
C LYS A 224 -14.29 -14.40 -4.50
N LEU A 225 -14.94 -14.13 -3.38
CA LEU A 225 -14.30 -13.49 -2.23
C LEU A 225 -13.25 -14.39 -1.57
N ASN A 226 -13.37 -15.72 -1.71
CA ASN A 226 -12.33 -16.67 -1.30
C ASN A 226 -10.97 -16.42 -1.97
N THR A 227 -10.94 -15.79 -3.16
CA THR A 227 -9.66 -15.38 -3.78
C THR A 227 -8.93 -14.30 -2.98
N GLN A 228 -9.60 -13.66 -2.01
CA GLN A 228 -9.02 -12.66 -1.13
C GLN A 228 -8.47 -13.21 0.19
N ILE A 229 -8.87 -14.42 0.60
CA ILE A 229 -8.44 -15.01 1.89
C ILE A 229 -6.91 -15.08 1.97
N GLY A 230 -6.24 -15.39 0.85
CA GLY A 230 -4.78 -15.42 0.80
C GLY A 230 -4.10 -14.10 1.14
N TYR A 231 -4.76 -12.95 0.96
CA TYR A 231 -4.17 -11.64 1.33
C TYR A 231 -4.24 -11.39 2.83
N TYR A 232 -5.29 -11.84 3.52
CA TYR A 232 -5.41 -11.68 4.98
C TYR A 232 -4.24 -12.33 5.73
N ASN A 233 -3.71 -13.45 5.22
CA ASN A 233 -2.52 -14.07 5.79
C ASN A 233 -1.27 -13.17 5.69
N HIS A 234 -1.17 -12.33 4.65
CA HIS A 234 -0.07 -11.40 4.47
C HIS A 234 -0.25 -10.08 5.23
N VAL A 235 -1.48 -9.72 5.56
CA VAL A 235 -1.78 -8.49 6.30
C VAL A 235 -1.07 -8.48 7.65
N ASP A 236 -0.97 -9.62 8.34
CA ASP A 236 -0.29 -9.72 9.63
C ASP A 236 1.23 -9.54 9.52
N THR A 237 1.85 -10.23 8.56
CA THR A 237 3.27 -10.07 8.23
C THR A 237 3.57 -8.62 7.84
N PHE A 238 2.70 -8.01 7.05
CA PHE A 238 2.86 -6.64 6.59
C PHE A 238 2.68 -5.62 7.72
N ALA A 239 1.70 -5.84 8.62
CA ALA A 239 1.53 -5.04 9.83
C ALA A 239 2.77 -5.08 10.72
N THR A 240 3.36 -6.28 10.89
CA THR A 240 4.59 -6.47 11.68
C THR A 240 5.80 -5.78 11.03
N ALA A 241 5.97 -5.91 9.72
CA ALA A 241 7.03 -5.22 9.00
C ALA A 241 6.87 -3.68 9.08
N LYS A 242 5.63 -3.19 8.98
CA LYS A 242 5.30 -1.77 9.14
C LYS A 242 5.54 -1.25 10.56
N SER A 243 5.33 -2.06 11.61
CA SER A 243 5.65 -1.67 12.98
C SER A 243 7.15 -1.49 13.20
N HIS A 244 8.00 -2.31 12.58
CA HIS A 244 9.46 -2.13 12.65
C HIS A 244 9.92 -0.84 11.97
N VAL A 245 9.37 -0.51 10.81
CA VAL A 245 9.67 0.78 10.16
C VAL A 245 9.20 1.96 11.01
N LEU A 246 7.97 1.89 11.53
CA LEU A 246 7.43 2.94 12.39
C LEU A 246 8.31 3.15 13.64
N LYS A 247 8.79 2.06 14.25
CA LYS A 247 9.77 2.08 15.34
C LYS A 247 11.04 2.83 14.94
N ASP A 248 11.64 2.50 13.80
CA ASP A 248 12.88 3.13 13.32
C ASP A 248 12.68 4.62 13.00
N MET A 249 11.53 4.98 12.42
CA MET A 249 11.14 6.38 12.19
C MET A 249 11.01 7.14 13.52
N MET A 250 10.25 6.60 14.48
CA MET A 250 10.08 7.20 15.80
C MET A 250 11.42 7.46 16.51
N LYS A 251 12.41 6.58 16.34
CA LYS A 251 13.77 6.77 16.87
C LYS A 251 14.55 7.87 16.15
N LYS A 252 14.47 7.93 14.82
CA LYS A 252 15.13 8.99 14.04
C LYS A 252 14.56 10.37 14.35
N THR A 253 13.25 10.47 14.61
CA THR A 253 12.56 11.70 15.02
C THR A 253 13.02 12.23 16.40
N GLU A 254 13.53 11.38 17.31
CA GLU A 254 14.17 11.86 18.55
C GLU A 254 15.40 12.77 18.27
N ASN A 255 15.96 12.79 17.05
CA ASN A 255 17.23 13.42 16.70
C ASN A 255 17.19 14.63 15.72
N ASN A 256 16.09 14.92 14.99
CA ASN A 256 15.78 16.20 14.28
C ASN A 256 14.79 16.00 13.11
N LEU A 257 13.74 16.84 13.05
CA LEU A 257 13.00 17.42 11.89
C LEU A 257 11.47 17.45 12.06
N ASP A 258 10.89 18.56 11.58
CA ASP A 258 9.48 18.98 11.66
C ASP A 258 8.58 18.20 10.68
N PHE A 259 7.49 17.59 11.17
CA PHE A 259 6.56 16.81 10.34
C PHE A 259 5.09 17.15 10.65
N LYS A 260 4.46 17.84 9.69
CA LYS A 260 3.03 18.21 9.69
C LYS A 260 2.09 17.14 9.09
N ASP A 261 2.58 15.98 8.65
CA ASP A 261 1.79 15.15 7.71
C ASP A 261 1.52 13.70 8.10
N TYR A 262 1.78 13.27 9.34
CA TYR A 262 1.33 11.94 9.79
C TYR A 262 0.83 11.99 11.23
N GLY A 263 -0.46 11.68 11.41
CA GLY A 263 -1.13 11.67 12.70
C GLY A 263 -0.58 10.61 13.66
N SER A 264 -0.42 11.04 14.92
CA SER A 264 -0.20 10.26 16.15
C SER A 264 1.13 9.52 16.32
N GLY A 265 2.26 10.25 16.40
CA GLY A 265 3.55 9.59 16.59
C GLY A 265 4.67 10.39 17.26
N ASP A 266 4.40 11.40 18.09
CA ASP A 266 5.50 12.04 18.83
C ASP A 266 5.11 12.65 20.17
N TYR A 267 5.00 11.83 21.21
CA TYR A 267 4.59 12.29 22.53
C TYR A 267 5.77 12.74 23.42
N VAL A 268 6.96 12.20 23.19
CA VAL A 268 8.16 12.47 24.01
C VAL A 268 8.77 13.82 23.65
N LEU A 269 8.85 14.16 22.36
CA LEU A 269 9.33 15.46 21.90
C LEU A 269 8.33 16.58 22.26
N GLN A 270 7.02 16.30 22.17
CA GLN A 270 5.97 17.25 22.55
C GLN A 270 6.00 17.61 24.04
N LYS A 271 6.20 16.63 24.94
CA LYS A 271 6.38 16.91 26.37
C LYS A 271 7.62 17.79 26.63
N LYS A 272 8.73 17.53 25.94
CA LYS A 272 9.94 18.37 26.02
C LYS A 272 9.72 19.77 25.47
N LEU A 273 9.01 19.93 24.35
CA LEU A 273 8.67 21.21 23.73
C LEU A 273 7.71 22.05 24.60
N LEU A 274 6.77 21.40 25.28
CA LEU A 274 5.80 22.06 26.17
C LEU A 274 6.42 22.48 27.51
N GLY A 275 7.48 21.81 27.98
CA GLY A 275 8.14 22.17 29.24
C GLY A 275 7.15 22.23 30.41
N ALA A 276 7.10 23.36 31.11
CA ALA A 276 6.21 23.55 32.26
C ALA A 276 4.71 23.57 31.87
N SER A 277 4.36 24.09 30.69
CA SER A 277 2.96 24.21 30.26
C SER A 277 2.29 22.86 29.97
N TYR A 278 3.08 21.79 29.94
CA TYR A 278 2.58 20.42 29.90
C TYR A 278 1.69 20.08 31.11
N TYR A 279 2.04 20.56 32.30
CA TYR A 279 1.31 20.24 33.53
C TYR A 279 -0.04 20.97 33.65
N ASP A 280 -0.26 21.98 32.81
CA ASP A 280 -1.53 22.70 32.69
C ASP A 280 -2.55 21.97 31.80
N LEU A 281 -2.13 20.94 31.06
CA LEU A 281 -3.01 20.18 30.18
C LEU A 281 -3.94 19.24 30.96
N PRO A 282 -5.20 19.03 30.51
CA PRO A 282 -6.14 18.10 31.14
C PRO A 282 -5.57 16.70 31.32
N LEU A 283 -5.66 16.15 32.54
CA LEU A 283 -5.40 14.73 32.81
C LEU A 283 -6.45 13.88 32.11
N VAL A 284 -5.99 12.87 31.38
CA VAL A 284 -6.83 11.89 30.70
C VAL A 284 -6.30 10.49 30.97
N PHE A 285 -7.08 9.50 30.56
CA PHE A 285 -6.67 8.10 30.63
C PHE A 285 -6.30 7.68 32.07
N ASP A 286 -7.20 7.96 33.01
CA ASP A 286 -7.06 7.70 34.45
C ASP A 286 -5.75 8.22 35.05
N GLY A 287 -5.32 9.40 34.57
CA GLY A 287 -4.11 10.07 35.05
C GLY A 287 -2.80 9.48 34.51
N LYS A 288 -2.87 8.64 33.47
CA LYS A 288 -1.69 8.09 32.79
C LYS A 288 -1.18 8.98 31.65
N GLY A 289 -1.85 10.08 31.35
CA GLY A 289 -1.34 11.12 30.46
C GLY A 289 -2.25 12.35 30.40
N ARG A 290 -1.93 13.24 29.46
CA ARG A 290 -2.58 14.54 29.30
C ARG A 290 -3.01 14.79 27.87
N CYS A 291 -4.05 15.59 27.69
CA CYS A 291 -4.60 15.92 26.37
C CYS A 291 -4.22 17.35 25.97
N ARG A 292 -3.64 17.54 24.79
CA ARG A 292 -3.32 18.89 24.25
C ARG A 292 -4.48 19.57 23.52
N SER A 293 -5.59 18.86 23.35
CA SER A 293 -6.79 19.42 22.74
C SER A 293 -7.36 20.55 23.61
N LYS A 294 -7.63 21.69 22.99
CA LYS A 294 -8.32 22.81 23.64
C LYS A 294 -9.84 22.59 23.75
N ASN A 295 -10.39 21.66 22.97
CA ASN A 295 -11.81 21.33 22.93
C ASN A 295 -12.11 19.96 23.55
N PHE A 296 -11.23 19.44 24.41
CA PHE A 296 -11.48 18.22 25.16
C PHE A 296 -12.69 18.40 26.12
N PRO A 297 -13.64 17.45 26.19
CA PRO A 297 -13.73 16.16 25.49
C PRO A 297 -14.55 16.18 24.17
N TYR A 298 -15.01 17.35 23.71
CA TYR A 298 -15.98 17.48 22.62
C TYR A 298 -15.46 17.08 21.23
N GLU A 299 -14.14 17.07 21.02
CA GLU A 299 -13.51 16.60 19.76
C GLU A 299 -12.92 15.18 19.86
N CYS A 300 -13.23 14.44 20.92
CA CYS A 300 -12.75 13.07 21.11
C CYS A 300 -13.45 12.10 20.15
N VAL A 301 -12.74 11.71 19.08
CA VAL A 301 -13.19 10.70 18.11
C VAL A 301 -12.55 9.32 18.31
N TYR A 302 -11.54 9.22 19.16
CA TYR A 302 -10.81 7.97 19.45
C TYR A 302 -11.33 7.33 20.73
N THR A 303 -11.56 6.01 20.70
CA THR A 303 -12.04 5.24 21.86
C THR A 303 -10.99 5.10 22.95
N GLU A 304 -9.71 5.22 22.61
CA GLU A 304 -8.61 5.18 23.57
C GLU A 304 -7.62 6.30 23.28
N CYS A 305 -7.15 6.96 24.34
CA CYS A 305 -6.26 8.11 24.24
C CYS A 305 -4.92 7.75 23.57
N ILE A 306 -4.43 6.51 23.72
CA ILE A 306 -3.14 6.09 23.13
C ILE A 306 -3.11 6.19 21.59
N PHE A 307 -4.27 6.11 20.95
CA PHE A 307 -4.43 6.24 19.49
C PHE A 307 -4.78 7.68 19.06
N CYS A 308 -4.96 8.60 20.00
CA CYS A 308 -5.34 9.96 19.75
C CYS A 308 -4.11 10.85 19.50
N PRO A 309 -4.04 11.63 18.41
CA PRO A 309 -2.93 12.54 18.14
C PRO A 309 -2.84 13.71 19.14
N HIS A 310 -3.84 13.89 20.02
CA HIS A 310 -3.83 14.90 21.07
C HIS A 310 -3.36 14.37 22.43
N PHE A 311 -3.19 13.06 22.60
CA PHE A 311 -2.73 12.49 23.86
C PHE A 311 -1.22 12.68 24.04
N ILE A 312 -0.76 12.80 25.28
CA ILE A 312 0.66 12.83 25.67
C ILE A 312 0.79 12.00 26.96
N PRO A 313 1.52 10.87 27.00
CA PRO A 313 1.60 10.03 28.19
C PRO A 313 2.48 10.67 29.29
N ASP A 314 2.05 10.52 30.54
CA ASP A 314 2.70 11.11 31.72
C ASP A 314 3.94 10.33 32.18
N ARG A 315 3.92 9.01 31.98
CA ARG A 315 4.97 8.06 32.34
C ARG A 315 5.18 7.03 31.22
N ASN A 316 6.30 6.30 31.24
CA ASN A 316 6.39 5.05 30.49
C ASN A 316 5.23 4.16 30.92
N LEU A 317 4.27 3.92 30.02
CA LEU A 317 3.17 2.99 30.24
C LEU A 317 3.77 1.61 30.59
N SER A 318 3.20 0.87 31.55
CA SER A 318 3.83 -0.36 32.07
C SER A 318 3.87 -1.48 31.01
N ARG A 319 4.76 -2.46 31.18
CA ARG A 319 4.87 -3.59 30.23
C ARG A 319 3.56 -4.38 30.17
N GLU A 320 2.99 -4.62 31.35
CA GLU A 320 1.72 -5.29 31.56
C GLU A 320 0.57 -4.59 30.83
N TYR A 321 0.60 -3.25 30.73
CA TYR A 321 -0.41 -2.48 30.02
C TYR A 321 -0.34 -2.67 28.50
N TYR A 322 0.87 -2.64 27.91
CA TYR A 322 1.01 -2.91 26.48
C TYR A 322 0.71 -4.37 26.14
N ASP A 323 1.12 -5.30 26.99
CA ASP A 323 0.80 -6.72 26.83
C ASP A 323 -0.72 -6.96 26.88
N ALA A 324 -1.42 -6.29 27.80
CA ALA A 324 -2.89 -6.34 27.87
C ALA A 324 -3.56 -5.75 26.61
N LEU A 325 -3.11 -4.59 26.12
CA LEU A 325 -3.61 -4.00 24.88
C LEU A 325 -3.36 -4.90 23.67
N LYS A 326 -2.18 -5.53 23.60
CA LYS A 326 -1.81 -6.46 22.53
C LYS A 326 -2.69 -7.69 22.55
N GLU A 327 -2.93 -8.27 23.72
CA GLU A 327 -3.80 -9.42 23.91
C GLU A 327 -5.26 -9.08 23.54
N GLU A 328 -5.78 -7.96 24.04
CA GLU A 328 -7.13 -7.49 23.72
C GLU A 328 -7.30 -7.21 22.22
N ASN A 329 -6.37 -6.47 21.61
CA ASN A 329 -6.40 -6.17 20.19
C ASN A 329 -6.23 -7.42 19.33
N GLY A 330 -5.46 -8.41 19.80
CA GLY A 330 -5.33 -9.74 19.17
C GLY A 330 -6.65 -10.51 19.16
N LYS A 331 -7.31 -10.63 20.32
CA LYS A 331 -8.64 -11.28 20.45
C LYS A 331 -9.69 -10.59 19.58
N ASN A 332 -9.70 -9.26 19.55
CA ASN A 332 -10.60 -8.47 18.71
C ASN A 332 -10.35 -8.75 17.22
N LEU A 333 -9.08 -8.79 16.79
CA LEU A 333 -8.73 -9.09 15.40
C LEU A 333 -9.15 -10.50 14.99
N GLU A 334 -8.91 -11.51 15.82
CA GLU A 334 -9.33 -12.90 15.57
C GLU A 334 -10.84 -13.03 15.45
N THR A 335 -11.58 -12.37 16.36
CA THR A 335 -13.05 -12.35 16.35
C THR A 335 -13.58 -11.71 15.06
N LEU A 336 -13.05 -10.54 14.69
CA LEU A 336 -13.44 -9.85 13.46
C LEU A 336 -13.09 -10.64 12.20
N GLN A 337 -11.94 -11.33 12.19
CA GLN A 337 -11.56 -12.21 11.07
C GLN A 337 -12.49 -13.42 10.96
N MET A 338 -12.91 -14.00 12.09
CA MET A 338 -13.87 -15.11 12.10
C MET A 338 -15.25 -14.65 11.66
N GLU A 339 -15.74 -13.50 12.15
CA GLU A 339 -16.98 -12.89 11.70
C GLU A 339 -16.94 -12.61 10.20
N LEU A 340 -15.84 -12.02 9.70
CA LEU A 340 -15.68 -11.79 8.27
C LEU A 340 -15.72 -13.11 7.49
N LYS A 341 -15.00 -14.15 7.93
CA LYS A 341 -15.02 -15.48 7.26
C LYS A 341 -16.42 -16.09 7.21
N LEU A 342 -17.24 -15.90 8.25
CA LEU A 342 -18.63 -16.35 8.29
C LEU A 342 -19.51 -15.54 7.34
N LEU A 343 -19.39 -14.21 7.35
CA LEU A 343 -20.09 -13.34 6.41
C LEU A 343 -19.71 -13.68 4.96
N MET A 344 -18.44 -14.00 4.69
CA MET A 344 -17.97 -14.44 3.37
C MET A 344 -18.64 -15.71 2.85
N GLN A 345 -19.24 -16.53 3.73
CA GLN A 345 -19.99 -17.73 3.36
C GLN A 345 -21.47 -17.44 3.07
N ASP A 346 -22.03 -16.35 3.60
CA ASP A 346 -23.45 -15.99 3.46
C ASP A 346 -23.60 -14.49 3.08
N TYR A 347 -23.74 -14.22 1.79
CA TYR A 347 -23.69 -12.89 1.16
C TYR A 347 -24.96 -12.04 1.34
N THR A 348 -25.53 -12.00 2.56
CA THR A 348 -26.84 -11.36 2.78
C THR A 348 -26.77 -9.95 3.36
N ASP A 349 -25.70 -9.56 4.07
CA ASP A 349 -25.62 -8.25 4.77
C ASP A 349 -24.39 -7.40 4.42
N ASN A 350 -24.51 -6.61 3.35
CA ASN A 350 -23.46 -5.69 2.88
C ASN A 350 -23.06 -4.61 3.91
N LYS A 351 -23.98 -4.16 4.78
CA LYS A 351 -23.68 -3.13 5.78
C LYS A 351 -22.80 -3.70 6.89
N ARG A 352 -23.11 -4.92 7.33
CA ARG A 352 -22.28 -5.66 8.30
C ARG A 352 -20.89 -5.90 7.74
N PHE A 353 -20.77 -6.32 6.48
CA PHE A 353 -19.48 -6.49 5.80
C PHE A 353 -18.61 -5.23 5.80
N GLU A 354 -19.21 -4.07 5.47
CA GLU A 354 -18.49 -2.79 5.47
C GLU A 354 -18.01 -2.42 6.88
N LYS A 355 -18.87 -2.59 7.88
CA LYS A 355 -18.54 -2.31 9.28
C LYS A 355 -17.37 -3.17 9.76
N VAL A 356 -17.45 -4.49 9.56
CA VAL A 356 -16.40 -5.43 9.96
C VAL A 356 -15.08 -5.14 9.22
N GLY A 357 -15.13 -4.80 7.92
CA GLY A 357 -13.94 -4.40 7.16
C GLY A 357 -13.25 -3.16 7.74
N LYS A 358 -14.02 -2.13 8.11
CA LYS A 358 -13.49 -0.91 8.76
C LYS A 358 -12.87 -1.22 10.12
N GLU A 359 -13.56 -2.02 10.93
CA GLU A 359 -13.09 -2.42 12.27
C GLU A 359 -11.79 -3.24 12.19
N ILE A 360 -11.66 -4.13 11.20
CA ILE A 360 -10.39 -4.83 10.92
C ILE A 360 -9.29 -3.82 10.59
N GLY A 361 -9.53 -2.87 9.69
CA GLY A 361 -8.55 -1.84 9.33
C GLY A 361 -8.07 -1.04 10.55
N VAL A 362 -9.01 -0.61 11.41
CA VAL A 362 -8.69 0.08 12.67
C VAL A 362 -7.83 -0.82 13.59
N THR A 363 -8.25 -2.06 13.79
CA THR A 363 -7.56 -3.03 14.68
C THR A 363 -6.14 -3.36 14.19
N LEU A 364 -5.92 -3.40 12.87
CA LEU A 364 -4.61 -3.57 12.26
C LEU A 364 -3.71 -2.35 12.47
N ASN A 365 -4.25 -1.14 12.32
CA ASN A 365 -3.49 0.08 12.61
C ASN A 365 -3.14 0.19 14.10
N LYS A 366 -4.05 -0.20 15.01
CA LYS A 366 -3.75 -0.35 16.45
C LYS A 366 -2.59 -1.34 16.67
N LYS A 367 -2.62 -2.50 16.02
CA LYS A 367 -1.56 -3.52 16.12
C LYS A 367 -0.20 -2.98 15.70
N ILE A 368 -0.14 -2.26 14.58
CA ILE A 368 1.09 -1.62 14.08
C ILE A 368 1.68 -0.68 15.13
N LEU A 369 0.83 0.17 15.73
CA LEU A 369 1.26 1.13 16.73
C LEU A 369 1.73 0.46 18.02
N ILE A 370 0.96 -0.50 18.55
CA ILE A 370 1.30 -1.26 19.76
C ILE A 370 2.65 -1.97 19.59
N ASN A 371 2.83 -2.69 18.48
CA ASN A 371 4.08 -3.40 18.20
C ASN A 371 5.27 -2.44 18.07
N ALA A 372 5.09 -1.30 17.41
CA ALA A 372 6.15 -0.30 17.25
C ALA A 372 6.63 0.21 18.63
N TYR A 373 5.71 0.56 19.53
CA TYR A 373 6.05 0.98 20.89
C TYR A 373 6.72 -0.12 21.71
N GLN A 374 6.25 -1.37 21.59
CA GLN A 374 6.88 -2.51 22.27
C GLN A 374 8.34 -2.67 21.84
N HIS A 375 8.63 -2.65 20.54
CA HIS A 375 9.99 -2.79 20.05
C HIS A 375 10.92 -1.63 20.44
N ILE A 376 10.42 -0.39 20.57
CA ILE A 376 11.23 0.73 21.09
C ILE A 376 11.68 0.46 22.52
N ARG A 377 10.84 -0.21 23.32
CA ARG A 377 11.12 -0.48 24.73
C ARG A 377 12.03 -1.68 24.94
N GLU A 378 11.81 -2.77 24.22
CA GLU A 378 12.64 -3.99 24.29
C GLU A 378 14.12 -3.74 23.99
N GLU A 379 14.45 -2.66 23.27
CA GLU A 379 15.83 -2.25 23.00
C GLU A 379 16.41 -1.24 24.02
N LYS A 380 15.58 -0.69 24.92
CA LYS A 380 16.00 0.22 26.01
C LYS A 380 16.16 -0.51 27.35
N GLU A 381 15.66 -1.74 27.46
CA GLU A 381 15.91 -2.72 28.54
C GLU A 381 17.20 -3.50 28.22
#